data_AF-A0A8S3I5E0-F1
#
_entry.id   AF-A0A8S3I5E0-F1
#
_cell.length_a   1.000
_cell.length_b   1.000
_cell.length_c   1.000
_cell.angle_alpha   90.00
_cell.angle_beta   90.00
_cell.angle_gamma   90.00
#
_symmetry.space_group_name_H-M   'P 1'
#
loop_
_entity.id
_entity.type
_entity.pdbx_description
1 polymer ?
#
loop_
_entity_poly.entity_id
_entity_poly.type
_entity_poly.pdbx_seq_one_letter_code
_entity_poly.pdbx_strand_id
1 'polypeptide(L)' 'MSKAMDQVVKKAKDSFGQMFDKSLHDLVRGIRNHKDNEAKYINEAMDEIKQELKQENAAMKANAVTKLLYV' A
#
# COMPACT_ATOMS: atom_id res chain seq x y z
N MET A 1 -8.41 -30.50 -3.87
CA MET A 1 -7.14 -29.79 -3.58
C MET A 1 -6.87 -28.60 -4.50
N SER A 2 -7.29 -28.56 -5.79
CA SER A 2 -6.98 -27.42 -6.69
C SER A 2 -7.71 -26.10 -6.34
N LYS A 3 -9.04 -26.11 -6.12
CA LYS A 3 -9.84 -24.88 -5.90
C LYS A 3 -9.38 -23.99 -4.73
N ALA A 4 -8.86 -24.60 -3.66
CA ALA A 4 -8.36 -23.86 -2.49
C ALA A 4 -7.05 -23.13 -2.81
N MET A 5 -6.16 -23.77 -3.58
CA MET A 5 -4.90 -23.17 -4.00
C MET A 5 -5.13 -22.04 -5.01
N ASP A 6 -6.08 -22.21 -5.93
CA ASP A 6 -6.48 -21.17 -6.88
C ASP A 6 -7.05 -19.93 -6.17
N GLN A 7 -7.84 -20.11 -5.11
CA GLN A 7 -8.35 -19.00 -4.29
C GLN A 7 -7.25 -18.27 -3.50
N VAL A 8 -6.26 -18.99 -2.98
CA VAL A 8 -5.12 -18.40 -2.28
C VAL A 8 -4.29 -17.55 -3.23
N VAL A 9 -4.00 -18.06 -4.44
CA VAL A 9 -3.26 -17.31 -5.47
C VAL A 9 -4.02 -16.07 -5.90
N LYS A 10 -5.35 -16.17 -6.10
CA LYS A 10 -6.18 -15.03 -6.44
C LYS A 10 -6.16 -13.96 -5.35
N LYS A 11 -6.37 -14.35 -4.09
CA LYS A 11 -6.33 -13.42 -2.95
C LYS A 11 -4.98 -12.74 -2.79
N ALA A 12 -3.89 -13.48 -3.00
CA ALA A 12 -2.54 -12.92 -2.96
C ALA A 12 -2.32 -11.88 -4.06
N LYS A 13 -2.78 -12.16 -5.30
CA LYS A 13 -2.73 -11.18 -6.41
C LYS A 13 -3.58 -9.94 -6.14
N ASP A 14 -4.79 -10.13 -5.63
CA ASP A 14 -5.70 -9.02 -5.31
C ASP A 14 -5.11 -8.14 -4.20
N SER A 15 -4.55 -8.74 -3.13
CA SER A 15 -3.84 -8.01 -2.08
C SER A 15 -2.58 -7.32 -2.58
N PHE A 16 -1.86 -7.92 -3.55
CA PHE A 16 -0.70 -7.29 -4.18
C PHE A 16 -1.10 -6.07 -5.00
N GLY A 17 -2.18 -6.15 -5.78
CA GLY A 17 -2.73 -5.00 -6.51
C GLY A 17 -3.19 -3.88 -5.57
N GLN A 18 -3.87 -4.23 -4.48
CA GLN A 18 -4.30 -3.27 -3.46
C GLN A 18 -3.14 -2.57 -2.73
N MET A 19 -1.95 -3.16 -2.68
CA MET A 19 -0.77 -2.55 -2.05
C MET A 19 -0.27 -1.33 -2.84
N PHE A 20 -0.50 -1.28 -4.16
CA PHE A 20 0.06 -0.26 -5.06
C PHE A 20 -0.95 0.80 -5.52
N ASP A 21 -2.24 0.58 -5.26
CA ASP A 21 -3.32 1.50 -5.65
C ASP A 21 -3.79 2.42 -4.51
N LYS A 22 -3.13 2.39 -3.34
CA LYS A 22 -3.50 3.28 -2.23
C LYS A 22 -3.15 4.72 -2.54
N SER A 23 -4.18 5.57 -2.51
CA SER A 23 -4.06 7.02 -2.67
C SER A 23 -3.55 7.69 -1.40
N LEU A 24 -3.14 8.96 -1.51
CA LEU A 24 -2.88 9.80 -0.33
C LEU A 24 -4.08 9.84 0.63
N HIS A 25 -5.31 9.91 0.10
CA HIS A 25 -6.50 9.94 0.93
C HIS A 25 -6.64 8.67 1.79
N ASP A 26 -6.29 7.51 1.23
CA ASP A 26 -6.30 6.24 1.95
C ASP A 26 -5.25 6.20 3.05
N LEU A 27 -4.05 6.74 2.80
CA LEU A 27 -3.00 6.90 3.82
C LEU A 27 -3.47 7.79 4.98
N VAL A 28 -4.02 8.97 4.69
CA VAL A 28 -4.53 9.90 5.70
C VAL A 28 -5.68 9.28 6.50
N ARG A 29 -6.57 8.55 5.84
CA ARG A 29 -7.64 7.81 6.52
C ARG A 29 -7.07 6.69 7.39
N GLY A 30 -6.09 5.97 6.89
CA GLY A 30 -5.40 4.89 7.57
C GLY A 30 -4.76 5.33 8.87
N ILE A 31 -3.96 6.41 8.84
CA ILE A 31 -3.32 6.98 10.03
C ILE A 31 -4.37 7.33 11.10
N ARG A 32 -5.42 8.08 10.72
CA ARG A 32 -6.52 8.44 11.64
C ARG A 32 -7.23 7.24 12.27
N ASN A 33 -7.37 6.15 11.52
CA ASN A 33 -8.04 4.94 11.99
C ASN A 33 -7.14 4.07 12.89
N HIS A 34 -5.82 4.27 12.87
CA HIS A 34 -4.85 3.50 13.66
C HIS A 34 -4.27 4.31 14.83
N LYS A 35 -5.06 5.20 15.44
CA LYS A 35 -4.66 6.10 16.53
C LYS A 35 -3.84 5.48 17.68
N ASP A 36 -4.09 4.22 18.02
CA ASP A 36 -3.39 3.52 19.11
C ASP A 36 -2.11 2.79 18.62
N ASN A 37 -1.86 2.77 17.31
CA ASN A 37 -0.73 2.10 16.68
C ASN A 37 -0.27 2.79 15.39
N GLU A 38 -0.26 4.12 15.37
CA GLU A 38 0.03 4.91 14.16
C GLU A 38 1.44 4.64 13.66
N ALA A 39 2.41 4.53 14.57
CA ALA A 39 3.81 4.28 14.22
C ALA A 39 3.99 2.98 13.42
N LYS A 40 3.28 1.90 13.78
CA LYS A 40 3.32 0.66 13.01
C LYS A 40 2.71 0.84 11.63
N TYR A 41 1.55 1.50 11.55
CA TYR A 41 0.87 1.75 10.28
C TYR A 41 1.72 2.62 9.34
N ILE A 42 2.34 3.68 9.86
CA ILE A 42 3.24 4.56 9.09
C ILE A 42 4.46 3.78 8.60
N ASN A 43 5.07 2.92 9.43
CA ASN A 43 6.20 2.09 9.00
C ASN A 43 5.82 1.15 7.84
N GLU A 44 4.65 0.51 7.91
CA GLU A 44 4.14 -0.33 6.82
C GLU A 44 3.89 0.50 5.55
N ALA A 45 3.27 1.68 5.66
CA ALA A 45 3.07 2.60 4.55
C ALA A 45 4.40 3.10 3.95
N MET A 46 5.42 3.32 4.77
CA MET A 46 6.75 3.72 4.32
C MET A 46 7.43 2.64 3.49
N ASP A 47 7.24 1.37 3.84
CA ASP A 47 7.76 0.27 3.03
C ASP A 47 7.01 0.15 1.70
N GLU A 48 5.69 0.36 1.68
CA GLU A 48 4.88 0.46 0.45
C GLU A 48 5.39 1.59 -0.46
N ILE A 49 5.58 2.81 0.08
CA ILE A 49 6.10 3.98 -0.64
C ILE A 49 7.47 3.67 -1.27
N LYS A 50 8.38 3.01 -0.54
CA LYS A 50 9.69 2.61 -1.09
C LYS A 50 9.56 1.66 -2.27
N GLN A 51 8.57 0.75 -2.28
CA GLN A 51 8.35 -0.16 -3.40
C GLN A 51 7.71 0.56 -4.60
N GLU A 52 6.80 1.50 -4.36
CA GLU A 52 6.20 2.32 -5.42
C GLU A 52 7.24 3.21 -6.12
N LEU A 53 8.17 3.81 -5.37
CA LEU A 53 9.25 4.64 -5.93
C LEU A 53 10.16 3.88 -6.90
N LYS A 54 10.26 2.54 -6.76
CA LYS A 54 11.06 1.67 -7.64
C LYS A 54 10.36 1.31 -8.95
N GLN A 55 9.05 1.54 -9.08
CA GLN A 55 8.30 1.20 -10.30
C GLN A 55 8.65 2.17 -11.43
N GLU A 56 8.57 1.73 -12.69
CA GLU A 56 8.84 2.62 -13.84
C GLU A 56 7.69 3.61 -14.11
N ASN A 57 6.48 3.30 -13.64
CA ASN A 57 5.30 4.11 -13.86
C ASN A 57 5.40 5.48 -13.17
N ALA A 58 5.42 6.56 -13.96
CA ALA A 58 5.53 7.93 -13.46
C ALA A 58 4.37 8.35 -12.54
N ALA A 59 3.13 7.90 -12.82
CA ALA A 59 1.98 8.21 -11.98
C ALA A 59 2.10 7.58 -10.59
N MET A 60 2.62 6.34 -10.52
CA MET A 60 2.89 5.67 -9.25
C MET A 60 3.98 6.40 -8.46
N LYS A 61 5.07 6.82 -9.11
CA LYS A 61 6.11 7.62 -8.45
C LYS A 61 5.56 8.94 -7.92
N ALA A 62 4.75 9.65 -8.69
CA ALA A 62 4.15 10.91 -8.26
C ALA A 62 3.26 10.73 -7.03
N ASN A 63 2.44 9.68 -7.01
CA ASN A 63 1.64 9.31 -5.83
C ASN A 63 2.53 8.96 -4.62
N ALA A 64 3.58 8.17 -4.83
CA ALA A 64 4.51 7.79 -3.76
C ALA A 64 5.24 9.00 -3.15
N VAL A 65 5.70 9.94 -3.97
CA VAL A 65 6.31 11.21 -3.50
C VAL A 65 5.29 12.05 -2.74
N THR A 66 4.05 12.12 -3.23
CA THR A 66 2.97 12.85 -2.55
C THR A 66 2.66 12.25 -1.18
N LYS A 67 2.63 10.92 -1.08
CA LYS A 67 2.48 10.20 0.19
C LYS A 67 3.67 10.43 1.12
N LEU A 68 4.89 10.40 0.59
CA LEU A 68 6.12 10.64 1.35
C LEU A 68 6.20 12.05 1.93
N LEU A 69 5.71 13.07 1.24
CA LEU A 69 5.69 14.44 1.75
C LEU A 69 4.77 14.61 2.98
N TYR A 70 3.73 13.79 3.07
CA TYR A 70 2.75 13.88 4.15
C TYR A 70 3.25 13.27 5.47
N VAL A 71 4.07 12.23 5.39
CA VAL A 71 4.60 11.46 6.53
C VAL A 71 5.97 11.96 6.97
#